data_AF-A0A4Q5WCJ7-F1
#
_entry.id   AF-A0A4Q5WCJ7-F1
#
_cell.length_a   1.000
_cell.length_b   1.000
_cell.length_c   1.000
_cell.angle_alpha   90.00
_cell.angle_beta   90.00
_cell.angle_gamma   90.00
#
_symmetry.space_group_name_H-M   'P 1'
#
loop_
_entity.id
_entity.type
_entity.pdbx_description
1 polymer ?
#
loop_
_entity_poly.entity_id
_entity_poly.type
_entity_poly.pdbx_seq_one_letter_code
_entity_poly.pdbx_strand_id
1 'polypeptide(L)'
;TYTLPRLIGRQNASMMFLSGDRYDGAEALEMGLVDDLVDLSRLTGRAQSMAATIAENAPLAIRSTRKTLRADLAAGVRAATDHEFSEQQWLMKTDDFKEGVRAVSERRPGEFRGK
;
A
#
# COMPACT_ATOMS: atom_id res chain seq x y z
N THR A 1 -0.42 3.49 6.41
CA THR A 1 -1.78 4.07 6.31
C THR A 1 -1.91 5.38 5.52
N TYR A 2 -0.85 5.92 4.90
CA TYR A 2 -0.91 7.21 4.17
C TYR A 2 -1.13 7.10 2.65
N THR A 3 -0.40 6.20 1.98
CA THR A 3 -0.32 6.11 0.52
C THR A 3 -1.48 5.36 -0.11
N LEU A 4 -1.85 4.21 0.45
CA LEU A 4 -2.90 3.35 -0.12
C LEU A 4 -4.26 4.07 -0.20
N PRO A 5 -4.79 4.75 0.85
CA PRO A 5 -6.06 5.47 0.74
C PRO A 5 -6.05 6.63 -0.27
N ARG A 6 -4.87 7.19 -0.58
CA ARG A 6 -4.71 8.23 -1.61
C ARG A 6 -4.77 7.65 -3.02
N LEU A 7 -4.37 6.39 -3.18
CA LEU A 7 -4.34 5.70 -4.46
C LEU A 7 -5.72 5.12 -4.80
N ILE A 8 -6.30 4.35 -3.87
CA ILE A 8 -7.51 3.55 -4.14
C ILE A 8 -8.76 4.03 -3.39
N GLY A 9 -8.68 5.20 -2.76
CA GLY A 9 -9.74 5.73 -1.91
C GLY A 9 -9.78 5.09 -0.51
N ARG A 10 -10.47 5.77 0.42
CA ARG A 10 -10.52 5.35 1.83
C ARG A 10 -11.27 4.04 2.03
N GLN A 11 -12.35 3.81 1.29
CA GLN A 11 -13.19 2.62 1.42
C GLN A 11 -12.40 1.33 1.11
N ASN A 12 -11.80 1.26 -0.08
CA ASN A 12 -11.03 0.09 -0.50
C ASN A 12 -9.81 -0.13 0.41
N ALA A 13 -9.08 0.94 0.74
CA ALA A 13 -7.93 0.85 1.62
C ALA A 13 -8.31 0.37 3.04
N SER A 14 -9.44 0.83 3.59
CA SER A 14 -9.93 0.36 4.90
C SER A 14 -10.23 -1.13 4.88
N MET A 15 -10.90 -1.64 3.84
CA MET A 15 -11.15 -3.08 3.73
C MET A 15 -9.85 -3.88 3.65
N MET A 16 -8.88 -3.45 2.83
CA MET A 16 -7.56 -4.12 2.77
C MET A 16 -6.84 -4.15 4.12
N PHE A 17 -6.83 -3.04 4.86
CA PHE A 17 -6.15 -2.98 6.15
C PHE A 17 -6.82 -3.83 7.24
N LEU A 18 -8.15 -3.88 7.24
CA LEU A 18 -8.90 -4.53 8.31
C LEU A 18 -9.09 -6.02 8.07
N SER A 19 -9.30 -6.46 6.83
CA SER A 19 -9.51 -7.89 6.54
C SER A 19 -8.20 -8.65 6.36
N GLY A 20 -7.14 -7.99 5.86
CA GLY A 20 -5.90 -8.67 5.51
C GLY A 20 -6.03 -9.63 4.34
N ASP A 21 -7.11 -9.52 3.55
CA ASP A 21 -7.37 -10.39 2.41
C ASP A 21 -6.36 -10.19 1.28
N ARG A 22 -6.29 -11.20 0.40
CA ARG A 22 -5.53 -11.13 -0.84
C ARG A 22 -6.47 -10.74 -1.98
N TYR A 23 -5.97 -9.88 -2.85
CA TYR A 23 -6.69 -9.39 -4.02
C TYR A 23 -5.94 -9.83 -5.27
N ASP A 24 -6.68 -10.21 -6.30
CA ASP A 24 -6.13 -10.55 -7.60
C ASP A 24 -5.89 -9.31 -8.48
N GLY A 25 -5.39 -9.53 -9.70
CA GLY A 25 -5.06 -8.45 -10.62
C GLY A 25 -6.27 -7.69 -11.16
N ALA A 26 -7.42 -8.36 -11.32
CA ALA A 26 -8.64 -7.73 -11.82
C ALA A 26 -9.25 -6.83 -10.74
N GLU A 27 -9.31 -7.31 -9.49
CA GLU A 27 -9.74 -6.53 -8.34
C GLU A 27 -8.81 -5.32 -8.12
N ALA A 28 -7.49 -5.53 -8.23
CA ALA A 28 -6.51 -4.45 -8.12
C ALA A 28 -6.73 -3.36 -9.19
N LEU A 29 -7.05 -3.74 -10.43
CA LEU A 29 -7.34 -2.81 -11.51
C LEU A 29 -8.64 -2.03 -11.24
N GLU A 30 -9.70 -2.72 -10.83
CA GLU A 30 -10.99 -2.09 -10.49
C GLU A 30 -10.86 -1.05 -9.36
N MET A 31 -10.04 -1.35 -8.35
CA MET A 31 -9.77 -0.45 -7.23
C MET A 31 -8.85 0.74 -7.60
N GLY A 32 -8.21 0.71 -8.77
CA GLY A 32 -7.18 1.69 -9.17
C GLY A 32 -5.84 1.50 -8.45
N LEU A 33 -5.56 0.29 -7.94
CA LEU A 33 -4.26 -0.05 -7.33
C LEU A 33 -3.16 -0.18 -8.39
N VAL A 34 -3.55 -0.57 -9.61
CA VAL A 34 -2.67 -0.71 -10.77
C VAL A 34 -3.29 0.02 -11.97
N ASP A 35 -2.44 0.50 -12.88
CA ASP A 35 -2.88 1.25 -14.07
C ASP A 35 -3.24 0.32 -15.24
N ASP A 36 -2.73 -0.91 -15.27
CA ASP A 36 -2.93 -1.86 -16.38
C ASP A 36 -2.78 -3.31 -15.91
N LEU A 37 -3.47 -4.23 -16.58
CA LEU A 37 -3.42 -5.68 -16.33
C LEU A 37 -3.18 -6.41 -17.66
N VAL A 38 -2.04 -7.11 -17.74
CA VAL A 38 -1.63 -7.85 -18.94
C VAL A 38 -1.12 -9.25 -18.59
N ASP A 39 -1.09 -10.14 -19.59
CA ASP A 39 -0.43 -11.44 -19.46
C ASP A 39 1.02 -11.28 -19.02
N LEU A 40 1.49 -12.22 -18.19
CA LEU A 40 2.85 -12.20 -17.65
C LEU A 40 3.92 -12.15 -18.76
N SER A 41 3.69 -12.83 -19.88
CA SER A 41 4.58 -12.83 -21.05
C SER A 41 4.71 -11.45 -21.72
N ARG A 42 3.76 -10.54 -21.48
CA ARG A 42 3.70 -9.19 -22.06
C ARG A 42 4.10 -8.09 -21.06
N LEU A 43 4.22 -8.41 -19.77
CA LEU A 43 4.46 -7.45 -18.69
C LEU A 43 5.63 -6.50 -18.98
N THR A 44 6.80 -7.04 -19.27
CA THR A 44 8.01 -6.24 -19.54
C THR A 44 7.83 -5.35 -20.76
N GLY A 45 7.27 -5.90 -21.86
CA GLY A 45 7.05 -5.14 -23.10
C GLY A 45 6.06 -3.99 -22.89
N ARG A 46 4.98 -4.23 -22.13
CA ARG A 46 4.01 -3.19 -21.80
C ARG A 46 4.61 -2.08 -20.94
N ALA A 47 5.37 -2.44 -19.91
CA ALA A 47 6.05 -1.47 -19.05
C ALA A 47 7.07 -0.62 -19.81
N GLN A 48 7.86 -1.23 -20.71
CA GLN A 48 8.80 -0.52 -21.58
C GLN A 48 8.10 0.43 -22.55
N SER A 49 7.00 -0.01 -23.16
CA SER A 49 6.18 0.84 -24.04
C SER A 49 5.64 2.06 -23.29
N MET A 50 5.12 1.88 -22.06
CA MET A 50 4.67 3.00 -21.23
C MET A 50 5.82 3.97 -20.89
N ALA A 51 7.00 3.44 -20.53
CA ALA A 51 8.17 4.24 -20.24
C ALA A 51 8.64 5.05 -21.47
N ALA A 52 8.60 4.44 -22.66
CA ALA A 52 8.94 5.12 -23.92
C ALA A 52 8.01 6.31 -24.19
N THR A 53 6.69 6.12 -24.03
CA THR A 53 5.71 7.22 -24.15
C THR A 53 6.00 8.37 -23.18
N ILE A 54 6.39 8.08 -21.94
CA ILE A 54 6.77 9.13 -20.98
C ILE A 54 8.07 9.82 -21.42
N ALA A 55 9.03 9.07 -21.94
CA ALA A 55 10.35 9.56 -22.34
C ALA A 55 10.33 10.47 -23.59
N GLU A 56 9.26 10.44 -24.40
CA GLU A 56 9.05 11.37 -25.52
C GLU A 56 8.77 12.82 -25.05
N ASN A 57 8.39 13.01 -23.79
CA ASN A 57 8.04 14.32 -23.24
C ASN A 57 9.26 15.12 -22.77
N ALA A 58 9.12 16.45 -22.70
CA ALA A 58 10.16 17.35 -22.23
C ALA A 58 10.67 16.96 -20.82
N PRO A 59 11.96 16.59 -20.64
CA PRO A 59 12.45 16.00 -19.40
C PRO A 59 12.28 16.92 -18.16
N LEU A 60 12.46 18.23 -18.33
CA LEU A 60 12.28 19.19 -17.24
C LEU A 60 10.81 19.29 -16.82
N ALA A 61 9.87 19.23 -17.78
CA ALA A 61 8.44 19.25 -17.48
C ALA A 61 8.04 18.00 -16.68
N ILE A 62 8.43 16.81 -17.13
CA ILE A 62 8.15 15.55 -16.42
C ILE A 62 8.73 15.55 -15.01
N ARG A 63 9.98 16.00 -14.84
CA ARG A 63 10.60 16.11 -13.51
C ARG A 63 9.87 17.10 -12.61
N SER A 64 9.45 18.25 -13.15
CA SER A 64 8.71 19.27 -12.41
C SER A 64 7.34 18.74 -11.98
N THR A 65 6.57 18.16 -12.89
CA THR A 65 5.26 17.53 -12.60
C THR A 65 5.40 16.45 -11.52
N ARG A 66 6.36 15.53 -11.64
CA ARG A 66 6.60 14.49 -10.63
C ARG A 66 6.97 15.07 -9.27
N LYS A 67 7.77 16.14 -9.22
CA LYS A 67 8.14 16.82 -7.97
C LYS A 67 6.90 17.46 -7.34
N THR A 68 6.10 18.17 -8.12
CA THR A 68 4.87 18.84 -7.66
C THR A 68 3.86 17.85 -7.11
N LEU A 69 3.58 16.75 -7.82
CA LEU A 69 2.65 15.70 -7.36
C LEU A 69 3.08 15.03 -6.05
N ARG A 70 4.37 15.09 -5.70
CA ARG A 70 4.96 14.40 -4.54
C ARG A 70 5.42 15.36 -3.45
N ALA A 71 5.05 16.64 -3.53
CA ALA A 71 5.60 17.70 -2.68
C ALA A 71 5.35 17.45 -1.18
N ASP A 72 4.17 16.94 -0.81
CA ASP A 72 3.76 16.68 0.58
C ASP A 72 3.99 15.22 1.02
N LEU A 73 4.23 14.32 0.07
CA LEU A 73 4.22 12.88 0.28
C LEU A 73 5.17 12.44 1.41
N ALA A 74 6.41 12.94 1.40
CA ALA A 74 7.40 12.54 2.39
C ALA A 74 7.04 13.01 3.80
N ALA A 75 6.48 14.21 3.94
CA ALA A 75 6.07 14.75 5.23
C ALA A 75 4.86 13.99 5.78
N GLY A 76 3.87 13.72 4.94
CA GLY A 76 2.69 12.99 5.37
C GLY A 76 2.92 11.51 5.65
N VAL A 77 3.84 10.85 4.92
CA VAL A 77 4.30 9.49 5.27
C VAL A 77 4.97 9.50 6.64
N ARG A 78 5.87 10.46 6.93
CA ARG A 78 6.50 10.58 8.26
C ARG A 78 5.47 10.73 9.37
N ALA A 79 4.53 11.66 9.23
CA ALA A 79 3.49 11.87 10.24
C ALA A 79 2.65 10.61 10.48
N ALA A 80 2.31 9.87 9.42
CA ALA A 80 1.59 8.60 9.56
C ALA A 80 2.43 7.54 10.28
N THR A 81 3.72 7.39 9.93
CA THR A 81 4.59 6.40 10.58
C THR A 81 4.90 6.74 12.05
N ASP A 82 4.97 8.03 12.40
CA ASP A 82 5.16 8.47 13.80
C ASP A 82 3.95 8.12 14.67
N HIS A 83 2.74 8.29 14.11
CA HIS A 83 1.50 7.84 14.75
C HIS A 83 1.46 6.31 14.86
N GLU A 84 1.70 5.59 13.76
CA GLU A 84 1.75 4.12 13.74
C GLU A 84 2.74 3.57 14.78
N PHE A 85 3.90 4.20 14.95
CA PHE A 85 4.88 3.83 15.97
C PHE A 85 4.31 3.94 17.39
N SER A 86 3.61 5.04 17.68
CA SER A 86 2.98 5.28 18.98
C SER A 86 1.88 4.26 19.27
N GLU A 87 1.07 3.90 18.27
CA GLU A 87 0.05 2.86 18.39
C GLU A 87 0.67 1.48 18.63
N GLN A 88 1.70 1.12 17.88
CA GLN A 88 2.40 -0.15 18.07
C GLN A 88 3.02 -0.27 19.47
N GLN A 89 3.56 0.83 20.03
CA GLN A 89 4.18 0.82 21.36
C GLN A 89 3.23 0.36 22.48
N TRP A 90 1.95 0.75 22.42
CA TRP A 90 1.00 0.31 23.44
C TRP A 90 0.41 -1.05 23.09
N LEU A 91 0.13 -1.33 21.81
CA LEU A 91 -0.35 -2.64 21.35
C LEU A 91 0.61 -3.77 21.75
N MET A 92 1.92 -3.55 21.63
CA MET A 92 2.96 -4.52 22.03
C MET A 92 2.91 -4.92 23.51
N LYS A 93 2.22 -4.16 24.36
CA LYS A 93 2.06 -4.45 25.79
C LYS A 93 0.84 -5.32 26.11
N THR A 94 -0.06 -5.51 25.14
CA THR A 94 -1.32 -6.27 25.29
C THR A 94 -1.08 -7.78 25.29
N ASP A 95 -2.03 -8.53 25.83
CA ASP A 95 -2.02 -9.99 25.73
C ASP A 95 -2.33 -10.46 24.31
N ASP A 96 -3.14 -9.69 23.57
CA ASP A 96 -3.44 -9.96 22.16
C ASP A 96 -2.20 -9.90 21.27
N PHE A 97 -1.23 -9.01 21.56
CA PHE A 97 0.04 -9.01 20.83
C PHE A 97 0.83 -10.30 21.06
N LYS A 98 0.91 -10.77 22.32
CA LYS A 98 1.59 -12.03 22.65
C LYS A 98 0.91 -13.23 21.98
N GLU A 99 -0.42 -13.25 21.99
CA GLU A 99 -1.21 -14.27 21.29
C GLU A 99 -1.00 -14.20 19.78
N GLY A 100 -0.98 -13.02 19.18
CA GLY A 100 -0.73 -12.84 17.74
C GLY A 100 0.62 -13.43 17.32
N VAL A 101 1.69 -13.13 18.06
CA VAL A 101 3.02 -13.70 17.81
C VAL A 101 3.00 -15.22 17.92
N ARG A 102 2.34 -15.77 18.95
CA ARG A 102 2.20 -17.22 19.16
C ARG A 102 1.41 -17.89 18.04
N ALA A 103 0.24 -17.34 17.68
CA ALA A 103 -0.65 -17.88 16.66
C ALA A 103 0.03 -17.95 15.29
N VAL A 104 0.82 -16.93 14.92
CA VAL A 104 1.62 -16.94 13.68
C VAL A 104 2.69 -18.03 13.74
N SER A 105 3.43 -18.14 14.84
CA SER A 105 4.45 -19.18 15.02
C SER A 105 3.87 -20.60 14.96
N GLU A 106 2.69 -20.80 15.53
CA GLU A 106 1.96 -22.07 15.58
C GLU A 106 1.12 -22.32 14.32
N ARG A 107 1.05 -21.36 13.38
CA ARG A 107 0.24 -21.40 12.15
C ARG A 107 -1.23 -21.73 12.39
N ARG A 108 -1.83 -21.09 13.39
CA ARG A 108 -3.25 -21.24 13.74
C ARG A 108 -3.95 -19.88 13.82
N PRO A 109 -5.29 -19.85 13.81
CA PRO A 109 -6.04 -18.64 14.16
C PRO A 109 -5.73 -18.17 15.58
N GLY A 110 -5.69 -16.85 15.77
CA GLY A 110 -5.46 -16.23 17.08
C GLY A 110 -6.74 -16.11 17.92
N GLU A 111 -6.62 -16.29 19.23
CA GLU A 111 -7.69 -16.12 20.22
C GLU A 111 -7.60 -14.75 20.90
N PHE A 112 -8.08 -13.71 20.22
CA PHE A 112 -7.99 -12.33 20.70
C PHE A 112 -9.11 -11.99 21.71
N ARG A 113 -8.77 -11.22 22.75
CA ARG A 113 -9.68 -10.87 23.87
C ARG A 113 -9.79 -9.37 24.13
N GLY A 114 -9.04 -8.54 23.40
CA GLY A 114 -9.06 -7.08 23.50
C GLY A 114 -8.49 -6.56 24.82
N LYS A 115 -7.44 -7.19 25.35
CA LYS A 115 -6.82 -6.87 26.65
C LYS A 115 -5.30 -6.84 26.56
#